data_AF-A0A3M7KV67-F1
#
_entry.id   AF-A0A3M7KV67-F1
#
_cell.length_a   1.000
_cell.length_b   1.000
_cell.length_c   1.000
_cell.angle_alpha   90.00
_cell.angle_beta   90.00
_cell.angle_gamma   90.00
#
_symmetry.space_group_name_H-M   'P 1'
#
loop_
_entity.id
_entity.type
_entity.pdbx_description
1 polymer ?
#
loop_
_entity_poly.entity_id
_entity_poly.type
_entity_poly.pdbx_seq_one_letter_code
_entity_poly.pdbx_strand_id
1 'polypeptide(L)'
;MMSALFYMVPWIDSISVGRFIYSRFRNLILVYLAAGPLHNIYFSSQFAPLIIFFLLFLAVVKNTKLHHFVRYNAMQAVMLDIVVMLIHILRTYLPPHVVWSPLKDWWDMITWVMCFSTILYCVFWTLRWG
;
A
#
# COMPACT_ATOMS: atom_id res chain seq x y z
N MET A 1 14.39 -12.87 3.28
CA MET A 1 12.96 -13.31 3.20
C MET A 1 12.00 -12.58 4.14
N MET A 2 12.24 -12.51 5.47
CA MET A 2 11.30 -11.92 6.46
C MET A 2 10.92 -10.45 6.17
N SER A 3 11.80 -9.68 5.53
CA SER A 3 11.59 -8.26 5.21
C SER A 3 10.55 -8.02 4.12
N ALA A 4 10.23 -9.02 3.28
CA ALA A 4 9.19 -8.89 2.27
C ALA A 4 7.79 -8.72 2.90
N LEU A 5 7.61 -9.23 4.12
CA LEU A 5 6.34 -9.14 4.87
C LEU A 5 5.93 -7.69 5.15
N PHE A 6 6.89 -6.76 5.29
CA PHE A 6 6.56 -5.37 5.57
C PHE A 6 5.80 -4.70 4.41
N TYR A 7 6.05 -5.14 3.18
CA TYR A 7 5.36 -4.62 2.00
C TYR A 7 3.91 -5.11 1.88
N MET A 8 3.47 -6.05 2.73
CA MET A 8 2.05 -6.42 2.79
C MET A 8 1.18 -5.25 3.25
N VAL A 9 1.67 -4.41 4.17
CA VAL A 9 0.92 -3.25 4.69
C VAL A 9 0.57 -2.25 3.59
N PRO A 10 1.54 -1.64 2.87
CA PRO A 10 1.21 -0.71 1.79
C PRO A 10 0.48 -1.40 0.63
N TRP A 11 0.66 -2.71 0.44
CA TRP A 11 -0.11 -3.46 -0.55
C TRP A 11 -1.59 -3.49 -0.19
N ILE A 12 -1.94 -3.87 1.04
CA ILE A 12 -3.33 -3.89 1.53
C ILE A 12 -3.96 -2.49 1.41
N ASP A 13 -3.23 -1.44 1.79
CA ASP A 13 -3.73 -0.07 1.69
C ASP A 13 -3.97 0.34 0.23
N SER A 14 -3.02 0.05 -0.67
CA SER A 14 -3.10 0.43 -2.09
C SER A 14 -4.24 -0.24 -2.87
N ILE A 15 -4.71 -1.41 -2.42
CA ILE A 15 -5.79 -2.15 -3.09
C ILE A 15 -7.10 -1.37 -3.13
N SER A 16 -7.35 -0.54 -2.12
CA SER A 16 -8.55 0.30 -2.05
C SER A 16 -8.58 1.40 -3.13
N VAL A 17 -7.41 1.81 -3.66
CA VAL A 17 -7.28 2.71 -4.82
C VAL A 17 -7.52 1.95 -6.15
N GLY A 18 -7.13 0.68 -6.21
CA GLY A 18 -7.18 -0.15 -7.44
C GLY A 18 -8.55 -0.62 -7.90
N ARG A 19 -9.65 -0.25 -7.24
CA ARG A 19 -11.01 -0.78 -7.52
C ARG A 19 -11.40 -0.65 -9.00
N PHE A 20 -11.07 0.48 -9.63
CA PHE A 20 -11.36 0.73 -11.04
C PHE A 20 -10.50 -0.12 -12.00
N ILE A 21 -9.25 -0.44 -11.62
CA ILE A 21 -8.42 -1.37 -12.39
C ILE A 21 -8.98 -2.79 -12.34
N TYR A 22 -9.43 -3.25 -11.18
CA TYR A 22 -9.96 -4.60 -11.03
C TYR A 22 -11.27 -4.82 -11.80
N SER A 23 -12.12 -3.77 -11.91
CA SER A 23 -13.33 -3.84 -12.73
C SER A 23 -13.01 -3.88 -14.23
N ARG A 24 -11.94 -3.21 -14.67
CA ARG A 24 -11.53 -3.18 -16.08
C ARG A 24 -10.73 -4.42 -16.50
N PHE A 25 -9.83 -4.89 -15.65
CA PHE A 25 -8.92 -5.99 -15.91
C PHE A 25 -9.18 -7.14 -14.94
N ARG A 26 -10.06 -8.07 -15.34
CA ARG A 26 -10.47 -9.22 -14.51
C ARG A 26 -9.29 -10.09 -14.05
N ASN A 27 -8.21 -10.17 -14.83
CA ASN A 27 -7.02 -10.96 -14.45
C ASN A 27 -6.37 -10.47 -13.14
N LEU A 28 -6.48 -9.18 -12.82
CA LEU A 28 -5.89 -8.60 -11.60
C LEU A 28 -6.75 -8.83 -10.34
N ILE A 29 -7.92 -9.46 -10.48
CA ILE A 29 -8.80 -9.76 -9.35
C ILE A 29 -8.16 -10.73 -8.35
N LEU A 30 -7.22 -11.57 -8.80
CA LEU A 30 -6.46 -12.47 -7.93
C LEU A 30 -5.63 -11.70 -6.91
N VAL A 31 -5.05 -10.55 -7.31
CA VAL A 31 -4.29 -9.67 -6.42
C VAL A 31 -5.22 -9.08 -5.34
N TYR A 32 -6.41 -8.64 -5.75
CA TYR A 32 -7.44 -8.17 -4.82
C TYR A 32 -7.86 -9.27 -3.84
N LEU A 33 -8.14 -10.48 -4.33
CA LEU A 33 -8.63 -11.59 -3.53
C LEU A 33 -7.61 -12.03 -2.46
N ALA A 34 -6.32 -12.04 -2.82
CA ALA A 34 -5.25 -12.47 -1.93
C ALA A 34 -5.11 -11.59 -0.68
N ALA A 35 -5.36 -10.27 -0.80
CA ALA A 35 -5.31 -9.34 0.33
C ALA A 35 -6.70 -8.94 0.88
N GLY A 36 -7.78 -9.34 0.21
CA GLY A 36 -9.17 -9.15 0.64
C GLY A 36 -9.46 -9.47 2.11
N PRO A 37 -9.03 -10.62 2.68
CA PRO A 37 -9.31 -10.91 4.10
C PRO A 37 -8.61 -9.93 5.05
N LEU A 38 -7.40 -9.49 4.72
CA LEU A 38 -6.64 -8.55 5.55
C LEU A 38 -7.14 -7.11 5.40
N HIS A 39 -7.67 -6.76 4.22
CA HIS A 39 -8.25 -5.45 3.94
C HIS A 39 -9.41 -5.11 4.90
N ASN A 40 -10.28 -6.07 5.23
CA ASN A 40 -11.39 -5.83 6.16
C ASN A 40 -10.92 -5.48 7.58
N ILE A 41 -9.79 -6.06 8.01
CA ILE A 41 -9.19 -5.76 9.31
C ILE A 41 -8.53 -4.38 9.26
N TYR A 42 -7.79 -4.10 8.18
CA TYR A 42 -7.05 -2.85 7.99
C TYR A 42 -7.96 -1.62 7.94
N PHE A 43 -9.12 -1.73 7.28
CA PHE A 43 -10.11 -0.66 7.16
C PHE A 43 -11.29 -0.80 8.14
N SER A 44 -11.11 -1.57 9.22
CA SER A 44 -12.13 -1.71 10.27
C SER A 44 -12.41 -0.39 11.02
N SER A 45 -11.42 0.50 11.07
CA SER A 45 -11.51 1.82 11.67
C SER A 45 -10.73 2.82 10.84
N GLN A 46 -11.17 4.09 10.83
CA GLN A 46 -10.47 5.19 10.18
C GLN A 46 -9.04 5.39 10.72
N PHE A 47 -8.78 5.00 11.97
CA PHE A 47 -7.46 5.13 12.61
C PHE A 47 -6.61 3.86 12.53
N ALA A 48 -7.16 2.72 12.07
CA ALA A 48 -6.43 1.46 12.03
C ALA A 48 -5.16 1.51 11.15
N PRO A 49 -5.19 2.08 9.93
CA PRO A 49 -3.98 2.27 9.12
C PRO A 49 -2.90 3.07 9.85
N LEU A 50 -3.30 4.16 10.52
CA LEU A 50 -2.39 5.02 11.27
C LEU A 50 -1.76 4.30 12.48
N ILE A 51 -2.54 3.47 13.18
CA ILE A 51 -2.03 2.65 14.30
C ILE A 51 -1.01 1.63 13.78
N ILE A 52 -1.30 0.96 12.67
CA ILE A 52 -0.41 -0.04 12.06
C ILE A 52 0.88 0.62 11.58
N PHE A 53 0.79 1.81 10.99
CA PHE A 53 1.94 2.64 10.65
C PHE A 53 2.84 2.91 11.88
N PHE A 54 2.27 3.40 12.99
CA PHE A 54 3.06 3.69 14.19
C PHE A 54 3.67 2.44 14.81
N LEU A 55 2.94 1.32 14.82
CA LEU A 55 3.43 0.04 15.28
C LEU A 55 4.63 -0.41 14.45
N LEU A 56 4.53 -0.38 13.12
CA LEU A 56 5.61 -0.82 12.23
C LEU A 56 6.82 0.11 12.32
N PHE A 57 6.61 1.42 12.41
CA PHE A 57 7.67 2.41 12.58
C PHE A 57 8.41 2.26 13.93
N LEU A 58 7.69 2.17 15.04
CA LEU A 58 8.29 2.06 16.37
C LEU A 58 8.91 0.68 16.62
N ALA A 59 8.25 -0.40 16.23
CA ALA A 59 8.72 -1.76 16.51
C ALA A 59 9.89 -2.18 15.61
N VAL A 60 9.94 -1.70 14.36
CA VAL A 60 10.92 -2.17 13.38
C VAL A 60 11.95 -1.08 13.07
N VAL A 61 11.51 0.10 12.62
CA VAL A 61 12.44 1.14 12.13
C VAL A 61 13.32 1.69 13.26
N LYS A 62 12.72 1.94 14.43
CA LYS A 62 13.43 2.43 15.62
C LYS A 62 14.22 1.35 16.36
N ASN A 63 14.00 0.08 16.07
CA ASN A 63 14.68 -1.02 16.73
C ASN A 63 16.08 -1.23 16.13
N THR A 64 17.12 -0.73 16.82
CA THR A 64 18.52 -0.82 16.40
C THR A 64 19.10 -2.22 16.51
N LYS A 65 18.43 -3.16 17.19
CA LYS A 65 18.85 -4.57 17.26
C LYS A 65 18.61 -5.32 15.96
N LEU A 66 17.74 -4.80 15.09
CA LEU A 66 17.46 -5.42 13.79
C LEU A 66 18.56 -5.10 12.77
N HIS A 67 18.85 -6.07 11.92
CA HIS A 67 19.83 -5.93 10.84
C HIS A 67 19.49 -4.74 9.93
N HIS A 68 20.52 -4.01 9.47
CA HIS A 68 20.36 -2.81 8.66
C HIS A 68 19.48 -3.04 7.42
N PHE A 69 19.63 -4.19 6.76
CA PHE A 69 18.81 -4.56 5.59
C PHE A 69 17.31 -4.64 5.90
N VAL A 70 16.93 -5.23 7.04
CA VAL A 70 15.54 -5.39 7.45
C VAL A 70 14.93 -4.00 7.72
N ARG A 71 15.68 -3.14 8.41
CA ARG A 71 15.27 -1.76 8.69
C ARG A 71 15.12 -0.93 7.43
N TYR A 72 16.02 -1.09 6.45
CA TYR A 72 15.91 -0.39 5.17
C TYR A 72 14.63 -0.76 4.41
N ASN A 73 14.34 -2.05 4.25
CA ASN A 73 13.11 -2.49 3.60
C ASN A 73 11.86 -2.04 4.38
N ALA A 74 11.89 -2.07 5.71
CA ALA A 74 10.82 -1.55 6.54
C ALA A 74 10.59 -0.05 6.32
N MET A 75 11.65 0.76 6.24
CA MET A 75 11.53 2.20 5.93
C MET A 75 10.91 2.44 4.55
N GLN A 76 11.25 1.65 3.54
CA GLN A 76 10.64 1.73 2.21
C GLN A 76 9.15 1.37 2.24
N ALA A 77 8.78 0.32 2.95
CA ALA A 77 7.37 -0.07 3.12
C ALA A 77 6.56 1.03 3.84
N VAL A 78 7.11 1.61 4.90
CA VAL A 78 6.50 2.74 5.62
C VAL A 78 6.34 3.97 4.73
N MET A 79 7.34 4.27 3.90
CA MET A 79 7.26 5.40 2.97
C MET A 79 6.12 5.21 1.96
N LEU A 80 5.96 4.00 1.42
CA LEU A 80 4.87 3.67 0.51
C LEU A 80 3.50 3.79 1.18
N ASP A 81 3.38 3.33 2.43
CA ASP A 81 2.15 3.41 3.21
C ASP A 81 1.75 4.88 3.45
N ILE A 82 2.71 5.76 3.80
CA ILE A 82 2.47 7.21 3.91
C ILE A 82 1.95 7.79 2.58
N VAL A 83 2.57 7.44 1.45
CA VAL A 83 2.17 7.97 0.14
C VAL A 83 0.75 7.56 -0.21
N VAL A 84 0.39 6.29 -0.02
CA VAL A 84 -0.98 5.79 -0.30
C VAL A 84 -2.00 6.45 0.63
N MET A 85 -1.68 6.56 1.93
CA MET A 85 -2.53 7.25 2.91
C MET A 85 -2.79 8.70 2.50
N LEU A 86 -1.76 9.44 2.07
CA LEU A 86 -1.92 10.82 1.59
C LEU A 86 -2.82 10.91 0.35
N ILE A 87 -2.76 9.93 -0.54
CA ILE A 87 -3.64 9.87 -1.71
C ILE A 87 -5.10 9.62 -1.30
N HIS A 88 -5.35 8.79 -0.29
CA HIS A 88 -6.70 8.60 0.25
C HIS A 88 -7.27 9.87 0.88
N ILE A 89 -6.44 10.58 1.64
CA ILE A 89 -6.81 11.87 2.21
C ILE A 89 -7.15 12.83 1.06
N LEU A 90 -6.29 12.93 0.04
CA LEU A 90 -6.54 13.77 -1.12
C LEU A 90 -7.85 13.42 -1.84
N ARG A 91 -8.12 12.12 -2.07
CA ARG A 91 -9.36 11.63 -2.69
C ARG A 91 -10.61 12.03 -1.92
N THR A 92 -10.53 12.13 -0.60
CA THR A 92 -11.64 12.51 0.28
C THR A 92 -12.01 13.99 0.14
N TYR A 93 -11.04 14.84 -0.17
CA TYR A 93 -11.23 16.29 -0.34
C TYR A 93 -11.44 16.72 -1.80
N LEU A 94 -11.54 15.78 -2.75
CA LEU A 94 -11.78 16.11 -4.16
C LEU A 94 -13.19 16.72 -4.35
N PRO A 95 -13.33 17.75 -5.19
CA PRO A 95 -14.63 18.34 -5.48
C PRO A 95 -15.53 17.34 -6.24
N PRO A 96 -16.86 17.38 -6.05
CA PRO A 96 -17.79 16.41 -6.66
C PRO A 96 -17.65 16.31 -8.18
N HIS A 97 -17.44 17.43 -8.87
CA HIS A 97 -17.25 17.48 -10.32
C HIS A 97 -16.08 16.61 -10.81
N VAL A 98 -15.02 16.51 -10.01
CA VAL A 98 -13.85 15.68 -10.34
C VAL A 98 -14.13 14.22 -10.00
N VAL A 99 -14.82 13.95 -8.89
CA VAL A 99 -15.15 12.57 -8.46
C VAL A 99 -16.01 11.83 -9.47
N TRP A 100 -16.95 12.50 -10.13
CA TRP A 100 -17.79 11.89 -11.17
C TRP A 100 -17.18 11.96 -12.58
N SER A 101 -15.97 12.51 -12.71
CA SER A 101 -15.29 12.62 -13.99
C SER A 101 -14.38 11.41 -14.25
N PRO A 102 -14.15 11.05 -15.52
CA PRO A 102 -13.15 10.04 -15.87
C PRO A 102 -11.74 10.37 -15.37
N LEU A 103 -11.44 11.64 -15.08
CA LEU A 103 -10.14 12.06 -14.58
C LEU A 103 -9.78 11.39 -13.25
N LYS A 104 -10.76 11.23 -12.36
CA LYS A 104 -10.57 10.55 -11.07
C LYS A 104 -10.25 9.06 -11.26
N ASP A 105 -10.91 8.42 -12.22
CA ASP A 105 -10.65 7.02 -12.55
C ASP A 105 -9.23 6.82 -13.10
N TRP A 106 -8.79 7.68 -14.03
CA TRP A 106 -7.43 7.66 -14.55
C TRP A 106 -6.38 7.92 -13.46
N TRP A 107 -6.65 8.87 -12.57
CA TRP A 107 -5.78 9.14 -11.41
C TRP A 107 -5.60 7.92 -10.51
N ASP A 108 -6.71 7.24 -10.19
CA ASP A 108 -6.70 6.03 -9.38
C ASP A 108 -5.94 4.89 -10.08
N MET A 109 -6.09 4.75 -11.40
CA MET A 109 -5.34 3.76 -12.18
C MET A 109 -3.83 4.02 -12.12
N ILE A 110 -3.40 5.25 -12.39
CA ILE A 110 -1.98 5.62 -12.38
C ILE A 110 -1.39 5.39 -11.00
N THR A 111 -2.08 5.86 -9.96
CA THR A 111 -1.65 5.65 -8.58
C THR A 111 -1.44 4.18 -8.27
N TRP A 112 -2.43 3.35 -8.59
CA TRP A 112 -2.35 1.92 -8.30
C TRP A 112 -1.20 1.25 -9.05
N VAL A 113 -1.01 1.57 -10.34
CA VAL A 113 0.09 1.01 -11.14
C VAL A 113 1.45 1.40 -10.56
N MET A 114 1.62 2.67 -10.15
CA MET A 114 2.88 3.15 -9.56
C MET A 114 3.16 2.49 -8.21
N CYS A 115 2.17 2.41 -7.32
CA CYS A 115 2.31 1.75 -6.02
C CYS A 115 2.60 0.26 -6.18
N PHE A 116 1.81 -0.44 -6.99
CA PHE A 116 1.96 -1.88 -7.20
C PHE A 116 3.30 -2.23 -7.87
N SER A 117 3.73 -1.46 -8.86
CA SER A 117 5.03 -1.65 -9.52
C SER A 117 6.19 -1.41 -8.54
N THR A 118 6.07 -0.40 -7.66
CA THR A 118 7.10 -0.13 -6.64
C THR A 118 7.16 -1.26 -5.62
N ILE A 119 6.02 -1.79 -5.17
CA ILE A 119 5.96 -2.95 -4.28
C ILE A 119 6.62 -4.18 -4.93
N LEU A 120 6.29 -4.47 -6.19
CA LEU A 120 6.89 -5.59 -6.92
C LEU A 120 8.41 -5.41 -7.08
N TYR A 121 8.86 -4.21 -7.44
CA TYR A 121 10.28 -3.89 -7.54
C TYR A 121 11.01 -4.11 -6.22
N CYS A 122 10.44 -3.59 -5.12
CA CYS A 122 10.99 -3.75 -3.79
C CYS A 122 11.06 -5.23 -3.40
N VAL A 123 9.96 -5.99 -3.52
CA VAL A 123 9.91 -7.40 -3.16
C VAL A 123 10.89 -8.23 -3.99
N PHE A 124 10.96 -8.00 -5.31
CA PHE A 124 11.92 -8.68 -6.18
C PHE A 124 13.36 -8.42 -5.75
N TRP A 125 13.69 -7.15 -5.45
CA TRP A 125 15.01 -6.79 -4.95
C TRP A 125 15.28 -7.43 -3.58
N THR A 126 14.31 -7.43 -2.67
CA THR A 126 14.45 -8.05 -1.35
C THR A 126 14.73 -9.55 -1.44
N LEU A 127 14.12 -10.26 -2.41
CA LEU A 127 14.31 -11.70 -2.63
C LEU A 127 15.66 -12.02 -3.28
N ARG A 128 16.18 -11.14 -4.14
CA ARG A 128 17.47 -11.35 -4.81
C ARG A 128 18.68 -11.16 -3.88
N TRP A 129 18.53 -10.33 -2.85
CA TRP A 129 19.63 -9.89 -1.98
C TRP A 129 19.51 -10.31 -0.52
N GLY A 130 18.56 -11.19 -0.16
CA GLY A 130 18.33 -11.58 1.24
C GLY A 130 17.84 -13.01 1.42
#